data_AF-A0A8J5K5E8-F1
#
_entry.id   AF-A0A8J5K5E8-F1
#
_cell.length_a   1.000
_cell.length_b   1.000
_cell.length_c   1.000
_cell.angle_alpha   90.00
_cell.angle_beta   90.00
_cell.angle_gamma   90.00
#
_symmetry.space_group_name_H-M   'P 1'
#
loop_
_entity.id
_entity.type
_entity.pdbx_description
1 polymer ?
#
loop_
_entity_poly.entity_id
_entity_poly.type
_entity_poly.pdbx_seq_one_letter_code
_entity_poly.pdbx_strand_id
1 'polypeptide(L)'
;MGYIGEFEIVDDHRAGKIVVNLTGRLIKCGVISPRFDVQISAIEKWTTNLLPSRQFGYVVLTTSGGIMDHEEAKRKHLGGKILGFFF
;
A
#
# COMPACT_ATOMS: atom_id res chain seq x y z
N MET A 1 -6.83 -8.24 2.50
CA MET A 1 -5.62 -8.50 1.68
C MET A 1 -4.78 -9.58 2.36
N GLY A 2 -4.76 -10.81 1.83
CA GLY A 2 -4.15 -11.98 2.50
C GLY A 2 -2.68 -12.24 2.15
N TYR A 3 -1.85 -11.19 2.07
CA TYR A 3 -0.42 -11.32 1.71
C TYR A 3 0.47 -11.71 2.90
N ILE A 4 0.04 -11.41 4.11
CA ILE A 4 0.69 -11.79 5.36
C ILE A 4 -0.30 -12.59 6.22
N GLY A 5 0.23 -13.43 7.09
CA GLY A 5 -0.54 -14.17 8.09
C GLY A 5 -0.69 -13.34 9.36
N GLU A 6 -0.63 -14.02 10.50
CA GLU A 6 -0.61 -13.37 11.81
C GLU A 6 0.66 -12.52 11.98
N PHE A 7 0.51 -11.44 12.75
CA PHE A 7 1.63 -10.62 13.18
C PHE A 7 1.51 -10.34 14.68
N GLU A 8 2.65 -10.18 15.33
CA GLU A 8 2.76 -9.85 16.75
C GLU A 8 3.55 -8.56 16.92
N ILE A 9 3.08 -7.70 17.83
CA ILE A 9 3.80 -6.50 18.26
C ILE A 9 4.45 -6.81 19.59
N VAL A 10 5.78 -6.81 19.63
CA VAL A 10 6.57 -7.07 20.82
C VAL A 10 7.03 -5.74 21.40
N ASP A 11 6.63 -5.43 22.63
CA ASP A 11 7.11 -4.27 23.38
C ASP A 11 8.48 -4.58 24.00
N ASP A 12 9.51 -3.90 23.51
CA ASP A 12 10.88 -4.00 24.02
C ASP A 12 11.28 -2.81 24.91
N HIS A 13 10.30 -2.02 25.38
CA HIS A 13 10.48 -0.74 26.08
C HIS A 13 11.30 0.28 25.28
N ARG A 14 11.45 0.09 23.96
CA ARG A 14 12.09 1.03 23.03
C ARG A 14 11.08 1.47 21.96
N ALA A 15 11.37 1.17 20.69
CA ALA A 15 10.50 1.50 19.55
C ALA A 15 9.53 0.35 19.21
N GLY A 16 9.62 -0.78 19.91
CA GLY A 16 8.87 -1.99 19.60
C GLY A 16 9.46 -2.78 18.44
N LYS A 17 8.99 -4.02 18.28
CA LYS A 17 9.30 -4.90 17.16
C LYS A 17 8.01 -5.49 16.62
N ILE A 18 7.97 -5.74 15.31
CA ILE A 18 6.84 -6.41 14.68
C ILE A 18 7.35 -7.71 14.07
N VAL A 19 6.83 -8.83 14.54
CA VAL A 19 7.09 -10.15 13.96
C VAL A 19 5.94 -10.47 13.02
N VAL A 20 6.24 -10.76 11.76
CA VAL A 20 5.23 -11.01 10.72
C VAL A 20 5.40 -12.42 10.18
N ASN A 21 4.33 -13.21 10.20
CA ASN A 21 4.30 -14.51 9.54
C ASN A 21 3.98 -14.34 8.04
N LEU A 22 4.84 -14.85 7.17
CA LEU A 22 4.65 -14.77 5.71
C LEU A 22 3.97 -16.04 5.20
N THR A 23 2.90 -15.88 4.43
CA THR A 23 2.14 -17.02 3.84
C THR A 23 2.72 -17.52 2.52
N GLY A 24 3.84 -16.92 2.06
CA GLY A 24 4.44 -17.19 0.75
C GLY A 24 3.74 -16.54 -0.44
N ARG A 25 2.68 -15.76 -0.21
CA ARG A 25 1.90 -15.09 -1.27
C ARG A 25 2.44 -13.71 -1.67
N LEU A 26 3.29 -13.11 -0.84
CA LEU A 26 3.90 -11.81 -1.13
C LEU A 26 5.06 -12.00 -2.11
N ILE A 27 4.96 -11.40 -3.29
CA ILE A 27 6.01 -11.44 -4.31
C ILE A 27 6.96 -10.26 -4.11
N LYS A 28 6.40 -9.06 -3.97
CA LYS A 28 7.18 -7.82 -3.79
C LYS A 28 6.35 -6.77 -3.05
N CYS A 29 6.96 -6.12 -2.07
CA CYS A 29 6.47 -4.87 -1.49
C CYS A 29 7.55 -3.79 -1.59
N GLY A 30 7.14 -2.53 -1.80
CA GLY A 30 8.07 -1.42 -1.92
C GLY A 30 7.45 -0.09 -1.51
N VAL A 31 8.30 0.83 -1.06
CA VAL A 31 7.94 2.22 -0.73
C VAL A 31 8.34 3.13 -1.88
N ILE A 32 7.54 4.18 -2.11
CA ILE A 32 7.87 5.25 -3.05
C ILE A 32 8.34 6.47 -2.26
N SER A 33 9.55 6.93 -2.58
CA SER A 33 10.17 8.10 -1.98
C SER A 33 10.76 8.99 -3.07
N PRO A 34 10.49 10.32 -3.08
CA PRO A 34 9.59 11.02 -2.16
C PRO A 34 8.12 10.64 -2.37
N ARG A 35 7.27 10.91 -1.36
CA ARG A 35 5.82 10.65 -1.44
C ARG A 35 5.14 11.73 -2.30
N PHE A 36 5.02 11.45 -3.59
CA PHE A 36 4.42 12.36 -4.56
C PHE A 36 2.93 12.56 -4.31
N ASP A 37 2.44 13.77 -4.58
CA ASP A 37 1.00 14.06 -4.65
C ASP A 37 0.39 13.45 -5.91
N VAL A 38 -0.69 12.71 -5.73
CA VAL A 38 -1.40 11.96 -6.76
C VAL A 38 -2.86 12.41 -6.76
N GLN A 39 -3.23 13.10 -7.84
CA GLN A 39 -4.63 13.40 -8.13
C GLN A 39 -5.39 12.14 -8.54
N ILE A 40 -6.71 12.13 -8.37
CA ILE A 40 -7.59 10.99 -8.71
C ILE A 40 -7.39 10.55 -10.16
N SER A 41 -7.28 11.51 -11.08
CA SER A 41 -7.04 11.28 -12.51
C SER A 41 -5.69 10.62 -12.81
N ALA A 42 -4.70 10.78 -11.93
CA ALA A 42 -3.37 10.22 -12.09
C ALA A 42 -3.23 8.81 -11.50
N ILE A 43 -4.20 8.34 -10.71
CA ILE A 43 -4.12 7.03 -10.03
C ILE A 43 -3.90 5.90 -11.05
N GLU A 44 -4.62 5.90 -12.17
CA GLU A 44 -4.52 4.84 -13.17
C GLU A 44 -3.14 4.77 -13.85
N LYS A 45 -2.50 5.93 -14.04
CA LYS A 45 -1.13 6.00 -14.55
C LYS A 45 -0.15 5.35 -13.58
N TRP A 46 -0.29 5.65 -12.29
CA TRP A 46 0.56 5.05 -11.26
C TRP A 46 0.36 3.55 -11.13
N THR A 47 -0.88 3.07 -11.18
CA THR A 47 -1.16 1.62 -11.10
C THR A 47 -0.59 0.87 -12.30
N THR A 48 -0.71 1.43 -13.50
CA THR A 48 -0.16 0.82 -14.72
C THR A 48 1.37 0.76 -14.71
N ASN A 49 2.02 1.75 -14.11
CA ASN A 49 3.49 1.81 -14.04
C ASN A 49 4.07 0.91 -12.95
N LEU A 50 3.34 0.66 -11.85
CA LEU A 50 3.86 -0.02 -10.66
C LEU A 50 3.41 -1.47 -10.54
N LEU A 51 2.20 -1.79 -11.00
CA LEU A 51 1.62 -3.12 -10.85
C LEU A 51 1.87 -3.97 -12.11
N PRO A 52 2.11 -5.27 -11.96
CA PRO A 52 2.36 -6.16 -13.09
C PRO A 52 1.11 -6.40 -13.96
N SER A 53 -0.10 -6.19 -13.41
CA SER A 53 -1.36 -6.34 -14.12
C SER A 53 -2.44 -5.47 -13.48
N ARG A 54 -3.48 -5.09 -14.25
CA ARG A 54 -4.65 -4.35 -13.75
C ARG A 54 -5.48 -5.13 -12.73
N GLN A 55 -5.39 -6.46 -12.73
CA GLN A 55 -6.18 -7.33 -11.87
C GLN A 55 -5.41 -7.78 -10.61
N PHE A 56 -4.15 -7.37 -10.45
CA PHE A 56 -3.28 -7.90 -9.41
C PHE A 56 -2.39 -6.83 -8.78
N GLY A 57 -2.32 -6.85 -7.45
CA GLY A 57 -1.52 -5.93 -6.67
C GLY A 57 -2.27 -4.68 -6.21
N TYR A 58 -1.64 -3.94 -5.30
CA TYR A 58 -2.21 -2.77 -4.67
C TYR A 58 -1.19 -1.64 -4.60
N VAL A 59 -1.61 -0.45 -5.04
CA VAL A 59 -0.95 0.82 -4.73
C VAL A 59 -1.63 1.42 -3.51
N VAL A 60 -0.85 1.86 -2.52
CA VAL A 60 -1.34 2.43 -1.26
C VAL A 60 -1.11 3.94 -1.25
N LEU A 61 -2.13 4.70 -0.85
CA LEU A 61 -2.10 6.15 -0.75
C LEU A 61 -2.50 6.61 0.65
N THR A 62 -1.91 7.71 1.11
CA THR A 62 -2.44 8.51 2.22
C THR A 62 -3.38 9.56 1.65
N THR A 63 -4.65 9.51 2.00
CA THR A 63 -5.67 10.48 1.60
C THR A 63 -6.19 11.24 2.82
N SER A 64 -7.07 12.24 2.61
CA SER A 64 -7.79 12.89 3.70
C SER A 64 -8.71 11.94 4.48
N GLY A 65 -9.12 10.82 3.89
CA GLY A 65 -9.93 9.78 4.51
C GLY A 65 -9.12 8.67 5.19
N GLY A 66 -7.79 8.83 5.31
CA GLY A 66 -6.88 7.84 5.87
C GLY A 66 -6.03 7.12 4.82
N ILE A 67 -5.31 6.08 5.27
CA ILE A 67 -4.51 5.21 4.41
C ILE A 67 -5.44 4.18 3.76
N MET A 68 -5.41 4.09 2.43
CA MET A 68 -6.23 3.17 1.67
C MET A 68 -5.54 2.76 0.37
N ASP A 69 -6.03 1.71 -0.28
CA ASP A 69 -5.56 1.33 -1.60
C ASP A 69 -6.21 2.19 -2.71
N HIS A 70 -5.62 2.13 -3.90
CA HIS A 70 -6.04 2.87 -5.07
C HIS A 70 -7.46 2.58 -5.57
N GLU A 71 -8.01 1.38 -5.35
CA GLU A 71 -9.39 1.07 -5.74
C GLU A 71 -10.37 1.75 -4.79
N GLU A 72 -10.08 1.71 -3.49
CA GLU A 72 -10.87 2.44 -2.50
C GLU A 72 -10.79 3.96 -2.70
N ALA A 73 -9.60 4.49 -2.97
CA ALA A 73 -9.39 5.91 -3.26
C ALA A 73 -10.19 6.38 -4.48
N LYS A 74 -10.19 5.59 -5.58
CA LYS A 74 -11.03 5.86 -6.76
C LYS A 74 -12.52 5.86 -6.41
N ARG A 75 -12.99 4.84 -5.69
CA ARG A 75 -14.41 4.71 -5.29
C ARG A 75 -14.88 5.87 -4.42
N LYS A 76 -14.01 6.37 -3.54
CA LYS A 76 -14.30 7.52 -2.67
C LYS A 76 -14.04 8.88 -3.32
N HIS A 77 -13.56 8.91 -4.57
CA HIS A 77 -13.13 10.13 -5.26
C HIS A 77 -12.12 10.95 -4.43
N LEU A 78 -11.09 10.27 -3.91
CA LEU A 78 -10.03 10.89 -3.12
C LEU A 78 -8.67 10.76 -3.81
N GLY A 79 -7.97 11.89 -3.91
CA GLY A 79 -6.54 11.92 -4.19
C GLY A 79 -5.72 11.81 -2.89
N GLY A 80 -4.41 11.86 -3.01
CA GLY A 80 -3.56 11.79 -1.83
C GLY A 80 -2.08 11.77 -2.16
N LYS A 81 -1.27 11.28 -1.22
CA LYS A 81 0.16 11.03 -1.43
C LYS A 81 0.41 9.55 -1.60
N ILE A 82 1.20 9.17 -2.60
CA ILE A 82 1.57 7.77 -2.81
C ILE A 82 2.54 7.31 -1.72
N LEU A 83 2.25 6.16 -1.09
CA LEU A 83 3.10 5.57 -0.06
C LEU A 83 3.98 4.45 -0.63
N GLY A 84 3.40 3.58 -1.43
CA GLY A 84 4.07 2.37 -1.90
C GLY A 84 3.12 1.42 -2.60
N PHE A 85 3.60 0.20 -2.83
CA PHE A 85 2.85 -0.84 -3.49
C PHE A 85 3.22 -2.22 -2.95
N PHE A 86 2.34 -3.18 -3.14
CA PHE A 86 2.62 -4.59 -2.89
C PHE A 86 1.81 -5.50 -3.82
N PHE A 87 2.38 -6.64 -4.15
CA PHE A 87 1.78 -7.71 -4.92
C PHE A 87 2.54 -9.02 -4.71
#